data_AF-A0A954Y5Y4-F1
#
_entry.id   AF-A0A954Y5Y4-F1
#
_cell.length_a   1.000
_cell.length_b   1.000
_cell.length_c   1.000
_cell.angle_alpha   90.00
_cell.angle_beta   90.00
_cell.angle_gamma   90.00
#
_symmetry.space_group_name_H-M   'P 1'
#
loop_
_entity.id
_entity.type
_entity.pdbx_description
1 polymer ?
#
loop_
_entity_poly.entity_id
_entity_poly.type
_entity_poly.pdbx_seq_one_letter_code
_entity_poly.pdbx_strand_id
1 'polypeptide(L)'
;MFFVLLCHCVACSLALAAEDADLVAEGMSVVRPLTLNEKTDGYRGIWNGIRNENSSSLKYSGGLGTFPSKLRNFAVYSPEANKTFFCYGGCTADNPRHLLHMVSYFDHATGEVPRPTLLLDKQVSDARENPVICLDAEGYVWVFSPGRVTVRPSYVHRSTRPWDIDAFQIVVPRETD
;
A
#
# COMPACT_ATOMS: atom_id res chain seq x y z
N MET A 1 -73.46 -18.39 -22.76
CA MET A 1 -74.22 -17.31 -22.09
C MET A 1 -73.73 -17.23 -20.65
N PHE A 2 -73.32 -16.03 -20.20
CA PHE A 2 -72.89 -15.60 -18.84
C PHE A 2 -71.57 -16.19 -18.26
N PHE A 3 -70.45 -15.42 -18.15
CA PHE A 3 -70.07 -14.36 -17.16
C PHE A 3 -69.92 -14.91 -15.72
N VAL A 4 -68.95 -14.58 -14.84
CA VAL A 4 -67.66 -13.83 -14.80
C VAL A 4 -67.25 -13.78 -13.30
N LEU A 5 -65.93 -13.81 -12.98
CA LEU A 5 -65.22 -13.28 -11.77
C LEU A 5 -65.68 -13.70 -10.35
N LEU A 6 -64.91 -13.68 -9.25
CA LEU A 6 -63.50 -13.52 -8.83
C LEU A 6 -63.50 -13.76 -7.28
N CYS A 7 -62.32 -13.78 -6.65
CA CYS A 7 -62.01 -13.35 -5.27
C CYS A 7 -61.83 -14.39 -4.13
N HIS A 8 -60.55 -14.45 -3.70
CA HIS A 8 -60.01 -14.47 -2.33
C HIS A 8 -60.01 -15.81 -1.56
N CYS A 9 -58.83 -16.43 -1.43
CA CYS A 9 -57.83 -16.22 -0.36
C CYS A 9 -58.21 -16.95 0.93
N VAL A 10 -57.60 -18.11 1.22
CA VAL A 10 -56.94 -18.43 2.50
C VAL A 10 -56.01 -19.63 2.24
N ALA A 11 -54.70 -19.39 2.21
CA ALA A 11 -53.72 -20.40 2.59
C ALA A 11 -52.76 -19.73 3.57
N CYS A 12 -53.26 -19.63 4.80
CA CYS A 12 -52.50 -19.33 5.99
C CYS A 12 -51.71 -20.60 6.38
N SER A 13 -50.57 -20.42 7.04
CA SER A 13 -49.71 -21.43 7.69
C SER A 13 -48.49 -21.88 6.88
N LEU A 14 -47.41 -21.09 6.93
CA LEU A 14 -46.01 -21.55 7.04
C LEU A 14 -45.08 -20.32 6.94
N ALA A 15 -44.99 -19.55 8.01
CA ALA A 15 -43.93 -18.55 8.17
C ALA A 15 -43.70 -18.32 9.67
N LEU A 16 -42.82 -19.12 10.28
CA LEU A 16 -42.22 -18.86 11.59
C LEU A 16 -41.07 -19.85 11.81
N ALA A 17 -39.94 -19.60 11.11
CA ALA A 17 -38.62 -20.11 11.45
C ALA A 17 -37.56 -19.53 10.50
N ALA A 18 -37.38 -18.21 10.47
CA ALA A 18 -36.26 -17.59 9.78
C ALA A 18 -36.01 -16.14 10.28
N GLU A 19 -35.80 -15.93 11.57
CA GLU A 19 -35.40 -14.59 12.07
C GLU A 19 -34.26 -14.58 13.09
N ASP A 20 -33.60 -15.70 13.41
CA ASP A 20 -32.52 -15.73 14.42
C ASP A 20 -31.16 -16.17 13.87
N ALA A 21 -30.74 -15.65 12.72
CA ALA A 21 -29.38 -15.87 12.20
C ALA A 21 -28.62 -14.59 11.79
N ASP A 22 -29.19 -13.39 12.00
CA ASP A 22 -28.62 -12.12 11.55
C ASP A 22 -28.30 -11.15 12.70
N LEU A 23 -27.74 -11.64 13.82
CA LEU A 23 -27.37 -10.76 14.94
C LEU A 23 -26.04 -11.11 15.61
N VAL A 24 -24.93 -11.25 14.86
CA VAL A 24 -23.58 -10.90 15.39
C VAL A 24 -22.61 -10.52 14.25
N ALA A 25 -22.82 -9.37 13.59
CA ALA A 25 -21.82 -8.83 12.66
C ALA A 25 -21.70 -7.31 12.74
N GLU A 26 -21.66 -6.76 13.96
CA GLU A 26 -21.20 -5.39 14.18
C GLU A 26 -19.91 -5.42 15.01
N GLY A 27 -18.81 -4.92 14.44
CA GLY A 27 -17.67 -4.46 15.23
C GLY A 27 -16.31 -5.17 15.07
N MET A 28 -16.11 -6.06 14.10
CA MET A 28 -14.73 -6.50 13.77
C MET A 28 -14.06 -5.43 12.90
N SER A 29 -13.31 -4.52 13.52
CA SER A 29 -12.31 -3.73 12.78
C SER A 29 -11.28 -4.69 12.19
N VAL A 30 -11.22 -4.82 10.87
CA VAL A 30 -10.17 -5.60 10.20
C VAL A 30 -8.83 -4.93 10.50
N VAL A 31 -8.05 -5.52 11.42
CA VAL A 31 -6.68 -5.07 11.69
C VAL A 31 -5.84 -5.44 10.47
N ARG A 32 -5.58 -4.45 9.60
CA ARG A 32 -4.69 -4.66 8.45
C ARG A 32 -3.26 -4.87 8.97
N PRO A 33 -2.52 -5.86 8.43
CA PRO A 33 -1.12 -6.01 8.78
C PRO A 33 -0.35 -4.77 8.30
N LEU A 34 0.61 -4.33 9.09
CA LEU A 34 1.43 -3.16 8.77
C LEU A 34 2.33 -3.43 7.55
N THR A 35 2.92 -4.63 7.49
CA THR A 35 3.72 -5.10 6.36
C THR A 35 2.86 -5.99 5.48
N LEU A 36 2.64 -5.56 4.23
CA LEU A 36 1.67 -6.20 3.33
C LEU A 36 2.28 -7.36 2.54
N ASN A 37 3.47 -7.18 1.96
CA ASN A 37 4.17 -8.19 1.16
C ASN A 37 3.34 -8.73 -0.02
N GLU A 38 2.56 -7.87 -0.65
CA GLU A 38 1.69 -8.23 -1.78
C GLU A 38 2.32 -7.82 -3.10
N LYS A 39 2.20 -8.62 -4.15
CA LYS A 39 2.56 -8.20 -5.51
C LYS A 39 1.44 -7.37 -6.11
N THR A 40 1.76 -6.21 -6.67
CA THR A 40 0.78 -5.45 -7.45
C THR A 40 0.77 -5.90 -8.90
N ASP A 41 -0.28 -5.53 -9.61
CA ASP A 41 -0.47 -5.78 -11.04
C ASP A 41 0.38 -4.88 -11.95
N GLY A 42 0.98 -3.81 -11.42
CA GLY A 42 1.86 -2.91 -12.17
C GLY A 42 2.37 -1.71 -11.39
N TYR A 43 2.97 -0.76 -12.12
CA TYR A 43 3.57 0.45 -11.59
C TYR A 43 2.58 1.63 -11.64
N ARG A 44 2.30 2.20 -10.47
CA ARG A 44 1.49 3.43 -10.33
C ARG A 44 2.17 4.33 -9.33
N GLY A 45 2.69 5.47 -9.77
CA GLY A 45 3.31 6.46 -8.89
C GLY A 45 2.29 7.39 -8.26
N ILE A 46 2.52 7.79 -7.01
CA ILE A 46 1.66 8.75 -6.31
C ILE A 46 1.60 10.09 -7.05
N TRP A 47 0.40 10.65 -7.11
CA TRP A 47 0.14 12.04 -7.47
C TRP A 47 0.09 12.92 -6.24
N ASN A 48 0.73 14.07 -6.30
CA ASN A 48 0.72 15.05 -5.24
C ASN A 48 0.16 16.39 -5.73
N GLY A 49 -0.16 17.26 -4.78
CA GLY A 49 -0.50 18.66 -5.04
C GLY A 49 -0.65 19.40 -3.73
N ILE A 50 0.19 20.42 -3.51
CA ILE A 50 0.13 21.27 -2.33
C ILE A 50 -0.55 22.57 -2.73
N ARG A 51 -1.63 22.92 -2.04
CA ARG A 51 -2.36 24.16 -2.31
C ARG A 51 -1.44 25.36 -2.14
N ASN A 52 -1.44 26.25 -3.12
CA ASN A 52 -0.84 27.56 -2.96
C ASN A 52 -1.84 28.46 -2.23
N GLU A 53 -1.44 29.09 -1.13
CA GLU A 53 -2.34 29.95 -0.34
C GLU A 53 -2.79 31.18 -1.13
N ASN A 54 -1.93 31.69 -2.01
CA ASN A 54 -2.11 32.97 -2.70
C ASN A 54 -2.43 32.81 -4.20
N SER A 55 -2.77 31.61 -4.67
CA SER A 55 -3.02 31.35 -6.09
C SER A 55 -3.91 30.11 -6.27
N SER A 56 -4.63 30.04 -7.38
CA SER A 56 -5.35 28.83 -7.82
C SER A 56 -4.40 27.70 -8.27
N SER A 57 -3.09 27.96 -8.36
CA SER A 57 -2.07 26.96 -8.70
C SER A 57 -1.78 25.98 -7.56
N LEU A 58 -1.33 24.78 -7.92
CA LEU A 58 -0.76 23.80 -7.00
C LEU A 58 0.77 23.87 -7.07
N LYS A 59 1.43 23.81 -5.91
CA LYS A 59 2.88 23.62 -5.78
C LYS A 59 3.16 22.13 -5.64
N TYR A 60 4.32 21.68 -6.12
CA TYR A 60 4.75 20.27 -6.02
C TYR A 60 3.63 19.31 -6.46
N SER A 61 3.10 19.56 -7.65
CA SER A 61 1.99 18.84 -8.23
C SER A 61 2.41 17.93 -9.38
N GLY A 62 1.73 16.79 -9.54
CA GLY A 62 2.01 15.79 -10.57
C GLY A 62 2.46 14.45 -9.98
N GLY A 63 2.98 13.57 -10.84
CA GLY A 63 3.53 12.28 -10.44
C GLY A 63 4.85 12.45 -9.69
N LEU A 64 4.87 12.11 -8.40
CA LEU A 64 5.96 12.38 -7.47
C LEU A 64 6.39 11.12 -6.70
N GLY A 65 6.52 9.98 -7.39
CA GLY A 65 6.93 8.71 -6.77
C GLY A 65 8.35 8.67 -6.20
N THR A 66 9.26 9.54 -6.65
CA THR A 66 10.65 9.66 -6.16
C THR A 66 10.94 11.04 -5.57
N PHE A 67 9.90 11.73 -5.13
CA PHE A 67 9.99 12.99 -4.39
C PHE A 67 10.16 12.73 -2.89
N PRO A 68 10.66 13.69 -2.09
CA PRO A 68 11.41 14.86 -2.46
C PRO A 68 12.89 14.54 -2.68
N SER A 69 13.60 15.41 -3.37
CA SER A 69 15.07 15.31 -3.58
C SER A 69 15.90 15.31 -2.29
N LYS A 70 15.30 15.69 -1.15
CA LYS A 70 15.93 15.63 0.17
C LYS A 70 15.93 14.23 0.77
N LEU A 71 14.99 13.36 0.38
CA LEU A 71 15.08 11.95 0.68
C LEU A 71 16.09 11.35 -0.29
N ARG A 72 17.18 10.81 0.26
CA ARG A 72 18.26 10.23 -0.54
C ARG A 72 18.23 8.71 -0.47
N ASN A 73 18.57 8.15 -1.62
CA ASN A 73 18.57 6.75 -2.01
C ASN A 73 17.17 6.20 -2.28
N PHE A 74 16.76 6.32 -3.55
CA PHE A 74 15.61 5.60 -4.11
C PHE A 74 16.02 4.34 -4.85
N ALA A 75 17.32 4.15 -5.10
CA ALA A 75 17.86 2.97 -5.75
C ALA A 75 19.26 2.64 -5.22
N VAL A 76 19.61 1.36 -5.22
CA VAL A 76 20.91 0.82 -4.82
C VAL A 76 21.26 -0.36 -5.73
N TYR A 77 22.48 -0.36 -6.27
CA TYR A 77 23.00 -1.44 -7.10
C TYR A 77 23.75 -2.46 -6.23
N SER A 78 23.51 -3.76 -6.48
CA SER A 78 24.31 -4.86 -5.95
C SER A 78 25.03 -5.58 -7.10
N PRO A 79 26.36 -5.58 -7.13
CA PRO A 79 27.11 -6.38 -8.08
C PRO A 79 26.93 -7.89 -7.84
N GLU A 80 26.77 -8.34 -6.60
CA GLU A 80 26.58 -9.75 -6.25
C GLU A 80 25.28 -10.32 -6.82
N ALA A 81 24.21 -9.53 -6.78
CA ALA A 81 22.92 -9.92 -7.35
C ALA A 81 22.76 -9.53 -8.82
N ASN A 82 23.66 -8.71 -9.36
CA ASN A 82 23.54 -8.05 -10.66
C ASN A 82 22.17 -7.34 -10.83
N LYS A 83 21.74 -6.61 -9.79
CA LYS A 83 20.42 -5.98 -9.70
C LYS A 83 20.52 -4.56 -9.15
N THR A 84 19.69 -3.66 -9.67
CA THR A 84 19.44 -2.36 -9.03
C THR A 84 18.10 -2.41 -8.30
N PHE A 85 18.13 -2.52 -6.97
CA PHE A 85 16.93 -2.42 -6.14
C PHE A 85 16.47 -0.97 -6.07
N PHE A 86 15.17 -0.73 -6.07
CA PHE A 86 14.62 0.60 -5.93
C PHE A 86 13.29 0.61 -5.18
N CYS A 87 12.96 1.77 -4.60
CA CYS A 87 11.68 2.02 -3.96
C CYS A 87 11.05 3.30 -4.48
N TYR A 88 9.73 3.40 -4.36
CA TYR A 88 8.99 4.60 -4.74
C TYR A 88 7.67 4.72 -3.98
N GLY A 89 7.13 5.93 -3.94
CA GLY A 89 5.75 6.19 -3.54
C GLY A 89 4.79 5.80 -4.65
N GLY A 90 4.04 4.74 -4.42
CA GLY A 90 2.96 4.30 -5.29
C GLY A 90 1.59 4.79 -4.84
N CYS A 91 0.55 4.36 -5.56
CA CYS A 91 -0.84 4.63 -5.19
C CYS A 91 -1.81 3.52 -5.56
N THR A 92 -2.99 3.56 -4.97
CA THR A 92 -4.10 2.66 -5.33
C THR A 92 -4.68 3.06 -6.69
N ALA A 93 -5.37 2.12 -7.34
CA ALA A 93 -5.97 2.37 -8.65
C ALA A 93 -7.12 3.39 -8.61
N ASP A 94 -7.85 3.44 -7.49
CA ASP A 94 -9.01 4.30 -7.26
C ASP A 94 -8.64 5.68 -6.69
N ASN A 95 -7.49 5.80 -6.03
CA ASN A 95 -7.04 7.05 -5.43
C ASN A 95 -5.57 7.33 -5.77
N PRO A 96 -5.29 8.18 -6.78
CA PRO A 96 -3.93 8.43 -7.22
C PRO A 96 -3.09 9.19 -6.18
N ARG A 97 -3.72 9.75 -5.15
CA ARG A 97 -3.05 10.46 -4.06
C ARG A 97 -2.82 9.59 -2.83
N HIS A 98 -3.35 8.37 -2.75
CA HIS A 98 -3.16 7.50 -1.59
C HIS A 98 -1.75 6.90 -1.60
N LEU A 99 -0.93 7.20 -0.59
CA LEU A 99 0.48 6.79 -0.59
C LEU A 99 0.65 5.31 -0.19
N LEU A 100 1.19 4.54 -1.13
CA LEU A 100 1.70 3.20 -0.91
C LEU A 100 3.23 3.21 -0.99
N HIS A 101 3.91 2.41 -0.19
CA HIS A 101 5.35 2.22 -0.31
C HIS A 101 5.62 0.97 -1.13
N MET A 102 6.34 1.14 -2.23
CA MET A 102 6.57 0.11 -3.23
C MET A 102 8.05 -0.18 -3.34
N VAL A 103 8.40 -1.44 -3.57
CA VAL A 103 9.79 -1.90 -3.77
C VAL A 103 9.86 -2.78 -5.01
N SER A 104 10.91 -2.60 -5.83
CA SER A 104 11.21 -3.49 -6.94
C SER A 104 12.71 -3.50 -7.25
N TYR A 105 13.10 -4.14 -8.35
CA TYR A 105 14.46 -4.10 -8.87
C TYR A 105 14.50 -4.06 -10.40
N PHE A 106 15.59 -3.57 -10.97
CA PHE A 106 15.95 -3.83 -12.37
C PHE A 106 16.95 -4.98 -12.39
N ASP A 107 16.66 -6.03 -13.14
CA ASP A 107 17.54 -7.18 -13.34
C ASP A 107 18.47 -6.90 -14.52
N HIS A 108 19.77 -6.74 -14.25
CA HIS A 108 20.73 -6.42 -15.31
C HIS A 108 21.06 -7.63 -16.19
N ALA A 109 20.74 -8.85 -15.76
CA ALA A 109 20.94 -10.04 -16.59
C ALA A 109 19.86 -10.18 -17.66
N THR A 110 18.60 -9.89 -17.31
CA THR A 110 17.45 -10.04 -18.24
C THR A 110 17.00 -8.72 -18.86
N GLY A 111 17.36 -7.58 -18.27
CA GLY A 111 16.85 -6.27 -18.66
C GLY A 111 15.41 -6.01 -18.22
N GLU A 112 14.87 -6.84 -17.32
CA GLU A 112 13.48 -6.76 -16.88
C GLU A 112 13.32 -6.01 -15.56
N VAL A 113 12.09 -5.51 -15.36
CA VAL A 113 11.63 -4.96 -14.09
C VAL A 113 10.40 -5.77 -13.67
N PRO A 114 10.47 -6.60 -12.61
CA PRO A 114 9.35 -7.43 -12.20
C PRO A 114 8.24 -6.58 -11.57
N ARG A 115 7.10 -7.20 -11.28
CA ARG A 115 6.02 -6.53 -10.54
C ARG A 115 6.51 -6.11 -9.15
N PRO A 116 6.19 -4.88 -8.71
CA PRO A 116 6.68 -4.37 -7.44
C PRO A 116 5.93 -5.02 -6.28
N THR A 117 6.62 -5.11 -5.14
CA THR A 117 6.02 -5.52 -3.87
C THR A 117 5.47 -4.30 -3.16
N LEU A 118 4.19 -4.36 -2.80
CA LEU A 118 3.52 -3.46 -1.89
C LEU A 118 4.01 -3.75 -0.47
N LEU A 119 4.80 -2.84 0.08
CA LEU A 119 5.40 -2.97 1.40
C LEU A 119 4.45 -2.49 2.49
N LEU A 120 3.92 -1.28 2.34
CA LEU A 120 3.18 -0.56 3.39
C LEU A 120 2.12 0.34 2.77
N ASP A 121 0.90 0.27 3.31
CA ASP A 121 -0.11 1.31 3.17
C ASP A 121 0.18 2.42 4.18
N LYS A 122 0.65 3.58 3.70
CA LYS A 122 1.09 4.68 4.57
C LYS A 122 -0.09 5.49 5.12
N GLN A 123 -1.30 5.32 4.57
CA GLN A 123 -2.54 6.00 4.97
C GLN A 123 -2.42 7.54 4.96
N VAL A 124 -1.72 8.09 3.97
CA VAL A 124 -1.55 9.54 3.78
C VAL A 124 -1.64 9.90 2.30
N SER A 125 -1.78 11.20 2.01
CA SER A 125 -1.77 11.73 0.65
C SER A 125 -0.65 12.72 0.36
N ASP A 126 0.52 12.45 0.94
CA ASP A 126 1.66 13.34 0.94
C ASP A 126 2.94 12.64 0.49
N ALA A 127 3.37 12.92 -0.75
CA ALA A 127 4.57 12.35 -1.36
C ALA A 127 5.87 12.72 -0.63
N ARG A 128 5.85 13.64 0.36
CA ARG A 128 7.03 13.93 1.20
C ARG A 128 7.42 12.75 2.08
N GLU A 129 6.52 11.77 2.27
CA GLU A 129 6.73 10.58 3.10
C GLU A 129 7.07 9.33 2.27
N ASN A 130 7.48 9.48 1.01
CA ASN A 130 7.97 8.37 0.18
C ASN A 130 9.09 7.56 0.87
N PRO A 131 9.22 6.26 0.55
CA PRO A 131 10.26 5.42 1.13
C PRO A 131 11.66 5.75 0.59
N VAL A 132 12.68 5.38 1.36
CA VAL A 132 14.08 5.28 0.90
C VAL A 132 14.62 3.88 1.14
N ILE A 133 15.62 3.48 0.34
CA ILE A 133 16.14 2.11 0.30
C ILE A 133 17.66 2.08 0.52
N CYS A 134 18.14 1.03 1.18
CA CYS A 134 19.55 0.66 1.21
C CYS A 134 19.72 -0.87 1.21
N LEU A 135 20.97 -1.31 1.04
CA LEU A 135 21.38 -2.71 1.08
C LEU A 135 22.47 -2.82 2.15
N ASP A 136 22.43 -3.87 2.97
CA ASP A 136 23.53 -4.18 3.89
C ASP A 136 24.58 -5.10 3.25
N ALA A 137 25.66 -5.37 3.99
CA ALA A 137 26.76 -6.20 3.53
C ALA A 137 26.39 -7.69 3.35
N GLU A 138 25.29 -8.14 3.98
CA GLU A 138 24.77 -9.51 3.84
C GLU A 138 23.75 -9.62 2.69
N GLY A 139 23.46 -8.50 2.01
CA GLY A 139 22.55 -8.44 0.87
C GLY A 139 21.08 -8.25 1.25
N TYR A 140 20.74 -8.00 2.53
CA TYR A 140 19.35 -7.69 2.88
C TYR A 140 18.97 -6.29 2.38
N VAL A 141 17.75 -6.20 1.86
CA VAL A 141 17.17 -4.95 1.39
C VAL A 141 16.46 -4.28 2.57
N TRP A 142 16.84 -3.04 2.84
CA TRP A 142 16.29 -2.24 3.91
C TRP A 142 15.48 -1.08 3.35
N VAL A 143 14.29 -0.86 3.89
CA VAL A 143 13.42 0.24 3.49
C VAL A 143 13.02 1.06 4.71
N PHE A 144 13.40 2.33 4.71
CA PHE A 144 12.93 3.29 5.69
C PHE A 144 11.71 4.02 5.14
N SER A 145 10.65 4.03 5.94
CA SER A 145 9.38 4.69 5.66
C SER A 145 9.26 5.90 6.59
N PRO A 146 9.55 7.13 6.11
CA PRO A 146 9.51 8.33 6.93
C PRO A 146 8.12 8.55 7.53
N GLY A 147 8.08 8.98 8.79
CA GLY A 147 6.88 9.52 9.43
C GLY A 147 6.99 11.03 9.65
N ARG A 148 6.04 11.56 10.41
CA ARG A 148 6.15 12.88 11.01
C ARG A 148 6.12 12.70 12.51
N VAL A 149 7.22 13.06 13.15
CA VAL A 149 7.36 13.10 14.61
C VAL A 149 6.10 13.73 15.20
N THR A 150 5.55 13.08 16.24
CA THR A 150 4.30 13.41 16.96
C THR A 150 2.96 13.22 16.23
N VAL A 151 2.94 12.93 14.93
CA VAL A 151 1.68 12.75 14.15
C VAL A 151 1.54 11.34 13.59
N ARG A 152 2.62 10.78 13.04
CA ARG A 152 2.65 9.44 12.42
C ARG A 152 4.01 8.78 12.60
N PRO A 153 4.05 7.49 12.98
CA PRO A 153 5.30 6.77 13.17
C PRO A 153 6.07 6.59 11.86
N SER A 154 7.39 6.47 12.00
CA SER A 154 8.29 5.97 10.98
C SER A 154 8.41 4.44 11.11
N TYR A 155 8.73 3.75 10.02
CA TYR A 155 8.93 2.31 10.03
C TYR A 155 10.22 1.92 9.32
N VAL A 156 10.89 0.90 9.82
CA VAL A 156 12.03 0.25 9.16
C VAL A 156 11.61 -1.15 8.80
N HIS A 157 11.77 -1.52 7.53
CA HIS A 157 11.57 -2.88 7.05
C HIS A 157 12.88 -3.45 6.55
N ARG A 158 13.07 -4.75 6.76
CA ARG A 158 14.17 -5.53 6.19
C ARG A 158 13.58 -6.69 5.40
N SER A 159 14.16 -7.02 4.25
CA SER A 159 13.81 -8.25 3.54
C SER A 159 14.03 -9.47 4.45
N THR A 160 13.26 -10.52 4.19
CA THR A 160 13.37 -11.79 4.91
C THR A 160 14.54 -12.64 4.41
N ARG A 161 15.00 -12.37 3.18
CA ARG A 161 16.15 -13.03 2.54
C ARG A 161 17.05 -11.98 1.83
N PRO A 162 18.35 -12.27 1.67
CA PRO A 162 19.23 -11.45 0.84
C PRO A 162 18.74 -11.35 -0.61
N TRP A 163 18.92 -10.17 -1.21
CA TRP A 163 18.64 -9.85 -2.62
C TRP A 163 17.20 -10.14 -3.08
N ASP A 164 16.28 -10.16 -2.13
CA ASP A 164 14.88 -10.52 -2.33
C ASP A 164 13.96 -9.38 -1.90
N ILE A 165 12.86 -9.20 -2.65
CA ILE A 165 11.85 -8.18 -2.37
C ILE A 165 10.47 -8.81 -2.12
N ASP A 166 10.34 -10.13 -2.09
CA ASP A 166 9.02 -10.77 -2.04
C ASP A 166 8.41 -10.67 -0.65
N ALA A 167 9.24 -10.69 0.38
CA ALA A 167 8.78 -10.54 1.76
C ALA A 167 9.75 -9.72 2.61
N PHE A 168 9.15 -8.84 3.40
CA PHE A 168 9.78 -8.00 4.40
C PHE A 168 9.20 -8.27 5.78
N GLN A 169 9.96 -7.87 6.79
CA GLN A 169 9.51 -7.81 8.18
C GLN A 169 9.84 -6.44 8.77
N ILE A 170 9.00 -5.97 9.68
CA ILE A 170 9.30 -4.76 10.46
C ILE A 170 10.47 -5.02 11.41
N VAL A 171 11.37 -4.06 11.50
CA VAL A 171 12.43 -4.01 12.50
C VAL A 171 12.07 -2.92 13.49
N VAL A 172 11.82 -3.33 14.74
CA VAL A 172 11.59 -2.40 15.85
C VAL A 172 12.97 -1.94 16.34
N PRO A 173 13.22 -0.63 16.47
CA PRO A 173 14.45 -0.15 17.10
C PRO A 173 14.56 -0.76 18.50
N ARG A 174 15.64 -1.48 18.77
CA ARG A 174 16.01 -1.81 20.15
C ARG A 174 16.69 -0.60 20.75
N GLU A 175 16.35 -0.28 21.99
CA GLU A 175 17.23 0.57 22.80
C GLU A 175 18.59 -0.11 22.84
N THR A 176 19.63 0.66 22.52
CA THR A 176 21.01 0.22 22.73
C THR A 176 21.30 0.46 24.21
N ASP A 177 21.63 -0.60 24.94
CA ASP A 177 22.15 -0.54 26.31
C ASP A 177 23.44 0.29 26.41
#